data_AF-A0A1I1BA71-F1
#
_entry.id   AF-A0A1I1BA71-F1
#
_cell.length_a   1.000
_cell.length_b   1.000
_cell.length_c   1.000
_cell.angle_alpha   90.00
_cell.angle_beta   90.00
_cell.angle_gamma   90.00
#
_symmetry.space_group_name_H-M   'P 1'
#
loop_
_entity.id
_entity.type
_entity.pdbx_description
1 polymer ?
#
loop_
_entity_poly.entity_id
_entity_poly.type
_entity_poly.pdbx_seq_one_letter_code
_entity_poly.pdbx_strand_id
1 'polypeptide(L)'
;GGVPINPDTETATAPPSADPPARTLLDVPVDLLADVEAITGDVQAAWAGSNACVPPQAGIRTLSQSRTTLAGATLVDTPIPGVGALADVTASQTETGTYLVDDAAGGSDVVSRATTTVGDIELLGGQVTIDVTNPVVLEARSDGSTGTASFASPPTIVATVGADQIPIPLNNTPQSIVPAGLDPLVDLSITAFTPTAQSAGATGKATLDALFRIDLEVLSVPAPVGVTVADVSLAVAPMSVEATAPGGGVECGGGPSSGSIATPDISAPAQASTTTDSTPAVSGTGAPGATVTVKEGTTVLCTAVVAGNGTWSCSPSTPLPAGPHTVTATQTQDGRTSAADSTTFTVVPDPDDPDGDGLPNGGETTHGTDPDNPDTDRDGLTDGAEVNTHGTDPSAKDTDEDGLADGQEVNGVKIRERFEVCGTKARKSITVRTNPLAKDTDKDGLGDGREAKGYKIKQRVKTRDGSFTIGRTRSNPRKKDTDRDGLKDKVELTGKANKRFGKDKSDPTKCDTDQGGVRDGAEVKARSNPTDVRSGPRRPMGRIASGDVPPDGMG
;
A
#
# COMPACT_ATOMS: atom_id res chain seq x y z
N GLY A 1 15.63 -24.70 32.40
CA GLY A 1 14.84 -24.58 31.16
C GLY A 1 14.46 -23.12 31.04
N GLY A 2 15.21 -22.37 30.23
CA GLY A 2 14.98 -20.93 30.08
C GLY A 2 13.58 -20.66 29.55
N VAL A 3 12.90 -19.67 30.14
CA VAL A 3 11.65 -19.14 29.59
C VAL A 3 12.06 -18.00 28.66
N PRO A 4 11.98 -18.17 27.32
CA PRO A 4 12.23 -17.06 26.41
C PRO A 4 11.13 -16.02 26.59
N ILE A 5 11.49 -14.84 27.09
CA ILE A 5 10.62 -13.66 27.01
C ILE A 5 10.77 -13.13 25.59
N ASN A 6 9.80 -13.44 24.73
CA ASN A 6 9.74 -12.85 23.39
C ASN A 6 9.12 -11.45 23.55
N PRO A 7 9.84 -10.35 23.28
CA PRO A 7 9.19 -9.06 23.14
C PRO A 7 8.18 -9.14 21.99
N ASP A 8 7.00 -8.54 22.16
CA ASP A 8 6.07 -8.39 21.04
C ASP A 8 6.78 -7.63 19.92
N THR A 9 6.66 -8.16 18.70
CA THR A 9 7.16 -7.48 17.50
C THR A 9 6.03 -6.63 16.93
N GLU A 10 6.00 -5.35 17.31
CA GLU A 10 5.13 -4.38 16.63
C GLU A 10 5.85 -3.85 15.37
N THR A 11 5.18 -3.97 14.22
CA THR A 11 5.63 -3.39 12.96
C THR A 11 4.75 -2.18 12.64
N ALA A 12 5.29 -0.97 12.79
CA ALA A 12 4.61 0.26 12.37
C ALA A 12 5.01 0.62 10.95
N THR A 13 4.04 0.61 10.02
CA THR A 13 4.22 1.10 8.64
C THR A 13 3.62 2.50 8.55
N ALA A 14 4.44 3.53 8.32
CA ALA A 14 3.94 4.91 8.20
C ALA A 14 3.23 5.16 6.86
N PRO A 15 2.08 5.86 6.87
CA PRO A 15 1.82 6.96 5.95
C PRO A 15 1.50 8.27 6.73
N PRO A 16 1.36 9.45 6.09
CA PRO A 16 1.73 10.73 6.69
C PRO A 16 0.71 11.22 7.72
N SER A 17 1.05 11.14 9.00
CA SER A 17 0.61 12.12 10.00
C SER A 17 1.57 12.11 11.19
N ALA A 18 1.90 13.33 11.63
CA ALA A 18 2.84 13.68 12.69
C ALA A 18 2.68 12.88 13.99
N ASP A 19 3.83 12.60 14.62
CA ASP A 19 4.00 12.13 16.01
C ASP A 19 2.93 11.15 16.51
N PRO A 20 3.07 9.83 16.28
CA PRO A 20 2.33 8.87 17.07
C PRO A 20 2.67 9.09 18.56
N PRO A 21 1.66 9.20 19.45
CA PRO A 21 1.92 9.38 20.87
C PRO A 21 2.69 8.18 21.42
N ALA A 22 3.60 8.41 22.37
CA ALA A 22 4.33 7.37 23.08
C ALA A 22 3.35 6.30 23.60
N ARG A 23 3.66 5.03 23.35
CA ARG A 23 2.88 3.88 23.83
C ARG A 23 3.75 3.00 24.71
N THR A 24 3.18 2.52 25.80
CA THR A 24 3.76 1.43 26.60
C THR A 24 3.58 0.14 25.81
N LEU A 25 4.68 -0.50 25.40
CA LEU A 25 4.62 -1.66 24.50
C LEU A 25 4.28 -2.97 25.21
N LEU A 26 4.48 -3.07 26.54
CA LEU A 26 3.92 -4.13 27.40
C LEU A 26 3.88 -3.65 28.87
N ASP A 27 2.90 -4.13 29.65
CA ASP A 27 3.10 -4.45 31.08
C ASP A 27 3.38 -5.96 31.10
N VAL A 28 4.62 -6.38 31.35
CA VAL A 28 4.96 -7.81 31.52
C VAL A 28 5.00 -8.12 33.01
N PRO A 29 3.94 -8.67 33.63
CA PRO A 29 4.03 -9.15 35.00
C PRO A 29 4.78 -10.49 35.01
N VAL A 30 6.12 -10.44 35.06
CA VAL A 30 7.02 -11.58 35.32
C VAL A 30 7.37 -11.64 36.82
N ASP A 31 6.35 -11.55 37.66
CA ASP A 31 6.36 -11.30 39.13
C ASP A 31 7.16 -12.27 40.01
N LEU A 32 7.98 -13.17 39.45
CA LEU A 32 8.82 -14.08 40.22
C LEU A 32 10.29 -14.14 39.79
N LEU A 33 10.69 -13.58 38.63
CA LEU A 33 12.05 -13.75 38.10
C LEU A 33 12.68 -12.50 37.46
N ALA A 34 11.88 -11.52 37.06
CA ALA A 34 12.37 -10.27 36.47
C ALA A 34 11.36 -9.16 36.75
N ASP A 35 11.84 -7.96 37.05
CA ASP A 35 11.04 -6.73 37.00
C ASP A 35 11.57 -5.91 35.82
N VAL A 36 10.72 -5.69 34.83
CA VAL A 36 11.05 -4.88 33.65
C VAL A 36 10.23 -3.62 33.79
N GLU A 37 10.90 -2.47 33.92
CA GLU A 37 10.22 -1.19 34.00
C GLU A 37 9.56 -0.81 32.66
N ALA A 38 9.15 0.46 32.50
CA ALA A 38 8.50 0.92 31.29
C ALA A 38 9.40 0.80 30.05
N ILE A 39 8.89 0.13 29.01
CA ILE A 39 9.40 0.21 27.63
C ILE A 39 8.52 1.21 26.87
N THR A 40 9.14 2.28 26.37
CA THR A 40 8.46 3.31 25.56
C THR A 40 9.07 3.37 24.17
N GLY A 41 8.24 3.65 23.17
CA GLY A 41 8.69 3.84 21.80
C GLY A 41 8.00 5.01 21.09
N ASP A 42 8.75 5.68 20.20
CA ASP A 42 8.26 6.70 19.27
C ASP A 42 8.82 6.46 17.87
N VAL A 43 8.05 6.83 16.84
CA VAL A 43 8.42 6.66 15.43
C VAL A 43 8.05 7.93 14.67
N GLN A 44 9.02 8.50 13.97
CA GLN A 44 8.82 9.65 13.09
C GLN A 44 9.17 9.28 11.66
N ALA A 45 8.29 9.60 10.73
CA ALA A 45 8.57 9.50 9.29
C ALA A 45 8.39 10.89 8.68
N ALA A 46 9.44 11.38 8.03
CA ALA A 46 9.42 12.63 7.28
C ALA A 46 9.24 12.28 5.79
N TRP A 47 7.99 12.26 5.35
CA TRP A 47 7.65 12.03 3.94
C TRP A 47 6.81 13.18 3.39
N ALA A 48 7.32 13.86 2.36
CA ALA A 48 6.66 14.98 1.69
C ALA A 48 6.06 14.55 0.33
N GLY A 49 5.13 13.60 0.33
CA GLY A 49 4.44 13.18 -0.90
C GLY A 49 5.34 12.49 -1.94
N SER A 50 4.82 12.27 -3.15
CA SER A 50 5.43 11.34 -4.13
C SER A 50 6.75 11.79 -4.79
N ASN A 51 7.16 13.07 -4.69
CA ASN A 51 8.35 13.59 -5.39
C ASN A 51 9.14 14.68 -4.63
N ALA A 52 8.90 14.95 -3.34
CA ALA A 52 9.68 15.96 -2.61
C ALA A 52 10.59 15.33 -1.56
N CYS A 53 11.90 15.51 -1.73
CA CYS A 53 12.86 15.18 -0.69
C CYS A 53 12.68 16.11 0.52
N VAL A 54 12.88 15.57 1.71
CA VAL A 54 12.95 16.35 2.96
C VAL A 54 14.10 17.37 2.84
N PRO A 55 13.91 18.63 3.24
CA PRO A 55 14.98 19.62 3.22
C PRO A 55 16.21 19.14 4.03
N PRO A 56 17.43 19.24 3.49
CA PRO A 56 18.63 18.84 4.24
C PRO A 56 18.90 19.80 5.40
N GLN A 57 19.32 19.25 6.52
CA GLN A 57 19.96 19.98 7.61
C GLN A 57 21.41 19.53 7.68
N ALA A 58 22.34 20.47 7.43
CA ALA A 58 23.78 20.17 7.39
C ALA A 58 24.18 18.99 6.47
N GLY A 59 23.52 18.85 5.32
CA GLY A 59 23.81 17.79 4.33
C GLY A 59 23.18 16.43 4.63
N ILE A 60 22.34 16.34 5.67
CA ILE A 60 21.63 15.12 6.06
C ILE A 60 20.13 15.36 5.92
N ARG A 61 19.43 14.43 5.27
CA ARG A 61 17.96 14.40 5.18
C ARG A 61 17.47 13.18 5.94
N THR A 62 16.79 13.40 7.05
CA THR A 62 16.16 12.33 7.83
C THR A 62 14.87 11.89 7.14
N LEU A 63 14.78 10.63 6.73
CA LEU A 63 13.58 10.07 6.12
C LEU A 63 12.68 9.42 7.17
N SER A 64 13.30 8.69 8.10
CA SER A 64 12.61 8.06 9.21
C SER A 64 13.54 7.94 10.41
N GLN A 65 12.96 8.02 11.59
CA GLN A 65 13.59 7.74 12.87
C GLN A 65 12.62 6.95 13.75
N SER A 66 13.15 6.08 14.58
CA SER A 66 12.42 5.43 15.65
C SER A 66 13.31 5.34 16.85
N ARG A 67 12.71 5.44 18.03
CA ARG A 67 13.40 5.38 19.31
C ARG A 67 12.65 4.44 20.22
N THR A 68 13.39 3.57 20.89
CA THR A 68 12.91 2.68 21.94
C THR A 68 13.74 2.91 23.20
N THR A 69 13.09 3.16 24.33
CA THR A 69 13.72 3.36 25.63
C THR A 69 13.21 2.33 26.62
N LEU A 70 14.13 1.66 27.30
CA LEU A 70 13.89 0.85 28.49
C LEU A 70 14.29 1.68 29.71
N ALA A 71 13.36 1.91 30.65
CA ALA A 71 13.64 2.71 31.84
C ALA A 71 14.59 2.01 32.83
N GLY A 72 14.50 0.68 32.91
CA GLY A 72 15.38 -0.19 33.68
C GLY A 72 14.88 -1.63 33.66
N ALA A 73 15.71 -2.58 34.08
CA ALA A 73 15.29 -3.96 34.30
C ALA A 73 16.14 -4.63 35.38
N THR A 74 15.47 -5.26 36.35
CA THR A 74 16.12 -5.98 37.45
C THR A 74 15.75 -7.47 37.39
N LEU A 75 16.73 -8.36 37.47
CA LEU A 75 16.54 -9.81 37.45
C LEU A 75 16.69 -10.42 38.84
N VAL A 76 15.66 -11.19 39.23
CA VAL A 76 15.57 -11.96 40.48
C VAL A 76 15.83 -11.08 41.72
N ASP A 77 14.78 -10.44 42.23
CA ASP A 77 14.83 -9.60 43.45
C ASP A 77 14.89 -10.42 44.76
N THR A 78 14.83 -11.76 44.71
CA THR A 78 14.92 -12.57 45.94
C THR A 78 16.37 -12.64 46.43
N PRO A 79 16.69 -12.09 47.62
CA PRO A 79 18.06 -11.99 48.10
C PRO A 79 18.61 -13.38 48.42
N ILE A 80 19.56 -13.86 47.60
CA ILE A 80 20.55 -14.80 48.11
C ILE A 80 21.30 -14.02 49.22
N PRO A 81 21.33 -14.49 50.47
CA PRO A 81 21.95 -13.74 51.57
C PRO A 81 23.40 -13.37 51.23
N GLY A 82 23.65 -12.07 51.03
CA GLY A 82 24.98 -11.52 50.70
C GLY A 82 25.25 -11.21 49.22
N VAL A 83 24.32 -11.47 48.28
CA VAL A 83 24.56 -11.32 46.83
C VAL A 83 23.62 -10.31 46.12
N GLY A 84 22.56 -9.80 46.77
CA GLY A 84 21.69 -8.77 46.16
C GLY A 84 20.94 -9.25 44.90
N ALA A 85 20.53 -8.31 44.03
CA ALA A 85 19.94 -8.61 42.73
C ALA A 85 20.98 -9.24 41.79
N LEU A 86 20.57 -10.20 40.95
CA LEU A 86 21.50 -10.90 40.05
C LEU A 86 21.99 -10.00 38.92
N ALA A 87 21.09 -9.20 38.36
CA ALA A 87 21.43 -8.16 37.40
C ALA A 87 20.46 -6.98 37.54
N ASP A 88 20.99 -5.77 37.51
CA ASP A 88 20.23 -4.53 37.39
C ASP A 88 20.77 -3.74 36.20
N VAL A 89 19.90 -3.43 35.26
CA VAL A 89 20.22 -2.72 34.02
C VAL A 89 19.58 -1.35 34.11
N THR A 90 20.40 -0.30 34.18
CA THR A 90 19.90 1.08 34.13
C THR A 90 19.39 1.43 32.73
N ALA A 91 18.73 2.58 32.60
CA ALA A 91 18.02 2.96 31.37
C ALA A 91 18.85 2.79 30.09
N SER A 92 18.31 2.07 29.11
CA SER A 92 18.90 1.87 27.79
C SER A 92 18.02 2.48 26.71
N GLN A 93 18.63 3.00 25.65
CA GLN A 93 17.91 3.60 24.53
C GLN A 93 18.52 3.14 23.20
N THR A 94 17.68 2.73 22.26
CA THR A 94 18.06 2.46 20.87
C THR A 94 17.30 3.39 19.93
N GLU A 95 18.03 4.13 19.11
CA GLU A 95 17.50 4.96 18.03
C GLU A 95 17.91 4.36 16.69
N THR A 96 16.94 4.08 15.81
CA THR A 96 17.22 3.66 14.43
C THR A 96 16.68 4.70 13.46
N GLY A 97 17.40 4.94 12.36
CA GLY A 97 16.94 5.88 11.35
C GLY A 97 17.51 5.64 9.98
N THR A 98 16.79 6.13 8.98
CA THR A 98 17.18 6.12 7.57
C THR A 98 17.35 7.55 7.10
N TYR A 99 18.47 7.81 6.43
CA TYR A 99 18.91 9.13 6.03
C TYR A 99 19.34 9.11 4.57
N LEU A 100 19.26 10.28 3.93
CA LEU A 100 20.04 10.58 2.73
C LEU A 100 21.16 11.53 3.12
N VAL A 101 22.40 11.14 2.81
CA VAL A 101 23.59 11.93 3.13
C VAL A 101 24.23 12.36 1.82
N ASP A 102 24.36 13.66 1.61
CA ASP A 102 25.00 14.21 0.41
C ASP A 102 26.42 13.68 0.25
N ASP A 103 26.75 13.20 -0.94
CA ASP A 103 28.07 12.74 -1.33
C ASP A 103 28.88 13.87 -2.01
N ALA A 104 30.16 13.60 -2.28
CA ALA A 104 31.05 14.56 -2.95
C ALA A 104 30.87 14.61 -4.48
N ALA A 105 30.16 13.64 -5.07
CA ALA A 105 29.89 13.50 -6.50
C ALA A 105 28.62 14.23 -6.96
N GLY A 106 27.81 14.74 -6.01
CA GLY A 106 26.61 15.53 -6.27
C GLY A 106 25.31 14.83 -5.91
N GLY A 107 25.34 13.54 -5.56
CA GLY A 107 24.19 12.75 -5.15
C GLY A 107 24.07 12.56 -3.65
N SER A 108 23.17 11.67 -3.20
CA SER A 108 23.06 11.28 -1.80
C SER A 108 23.10 9.76 -1.64
N ASP A 109 23.86 9.31 -0.65
CA ASP A 109 23.88 7.92 -0.21
C ASP A 109 22.67 7.63 0.68
N VAL A 110 22.12 6.42 0.57
CA VAL A 110 21.17 5.90 1.55
C VAL A 110 21.97 5.39 2.75
N VAL A 111 21.68 5.93 3.92
CA VAL A 111 22.33 5.55 5.18
C VAL A 111 21.28 5.05 6.16
N SER A 112 21.44 3.81 6.63
CA SER A 112 20.68 3.26 7.75
C SER A 112 21.58 3.20 8.97
N ARG A 113 21.16 3.80 10.09
CA ARG A 113 21.93 3.86 11.33
C ARG A 113 21.11 3.35 12.50
N ALA A 114 21.69 2.47 13.29
CA ALA A 114 21.21 2.09 14.61
C ALA A 114 22.20 2.61 15.66
N THR A 115 21.70 3.33 16.66
CA THR A 115 22.47 3.97 17.72
C THR A 115 21.93 3.50 19.06
N THR A 116 22.71 2.76 19.82
CA THR A 116 22.28 2.21 21.11
C THR A 116 23.14 2.78 22.24
N THR A 117 22.49 3.28 23.27
CA THR A 117 23.09 3.61 24.57
C THR A 117 22.72 2.50 25.54
N VAL A 118 23.73 1.86 26.12
CA VAL A 118 23.55 0.83 27.14
C VAL A 118 23.83 1.47 28.49
N GLY A 119 22.82 1.57 29.36
CA GLY A 119 23.03 2.01 30.72
C GLY A 119 23.98 1.07 31.46
N ASP A 120 24.59 1.54 32.55
CA ASP A 120 25.43 0.74 33.43
C ASP A 120 24.65 -0.51 33.87
N ILE A 121 25.33 -1.66 33.82
CA ILE A 121 24.79 -2.94 34.28
C ILE A 121 25.49 -3.33 35.56
N GLU A 122 24.74 -3.43 36.65
CA GLU A 122 25.23 -3.93 37.93
C GLU A 122 24.85 -5.40 38.10
N LEU A 123 25.82 -6.27 38.36
CA LEU A 123 25.59 -7.68 38.64
C LEU A 123 25.90 -8.00 40.10
N LEU A 124 25.19 -8.98 40.65
CA LEU A 124 25.45 -9.54 41.98
C LEU A 124 25.49 -8.46 43.09
N GLY A 125 24.50 -7.55 43.06
CA GLY A 125 24.38 -6.45 44.02
C GLY A 125 25.49 -5.41 43.91
N GLY A 126 25.97 -5.13 42.70
CA GLY A 126 27.00 -4.11 42.42
C GLY A 126 28.44 -4.59 42.62
N GLN A 127 28.67 -5.90 42.76
CA GLN A 127 30.04 -6.45 42.85
C GLN A 127 30.77 -6.44 41.51
N VAL A 128 30.01 -6.46 40.41
CA VAL A 128 30.53 -6.28 39.06
C VAL A 128 29.69 -5.21 38.37
N THR A 129 30.34 -4.20 37.80
CA THR A 129 29.69 -3.19 36.96
C THR A 129 30.20 -3.34 35.53
N ILE A 130 29.33 -3.27 34.53
CA ILE A 130 29.72 -3.32 33.13
C ILE A 130 29.41 -1.97 32.49
N ASP A 131 30.47 -1.35 31.97
CA ASP A 131 30.44 -0.06 31.30
C ASP A 131 30.64 -0.26 29.79
N VAL A 132 29.79 0.39 28.99
CA VAL A 132 29.90 0.41 27.53
C VAL A 132 30.17 1.83 27.06
N THR A 133 31.12 2.00 26.15
CA THR A 133 31.35 3.31 25.52
C THR A 133 30.16 3.68 24.65
N ASN A 134 29.37 4.65 25.13
CA ASN A 134 28.16 5.09 24.46
C ASN A 134 28.37 6.41 23.69
N PRO A 135 27.63 6.61 22.59
CA PRO A 135 26.68 5.67 22.00
C PRO A 135 27.37 4.65 21.06
N VAL A 136 26.85 3.42 21.01
CA VAL A 136 27.27 2.38 20.07
C VAL A 136 26.53 2.58 18.75
N VAL A 137 27.26 2.82 17.66
CA VAL A 137 26.68 3.15 16.35
C VAL A 137 27.01 2.07 15.33
N LEU A 138 25.98 1.37 14.85
CA LEU A 138 26.04 0.48 13.68
C LEU A 138 25.47 1.21 12.47
N GLU A 139 26.21 1.25 11.36
CA GLU A 139 25.82 1.99 10.16
C GLU A 139 25.93 1.10 8.92
N ALA A 140 24.91 1.16 8.07
CA ALA A 140 24.95 0.69 6.69
C ALA A 140 24.84 1.88 5.73
N ARG A 141 25.64 1.89 4.68
CA ARG A 141 25.67 2.93 3.64
C ARG A 141 25.62 2.29 2.25
N SER A 142 24.89 2.93 1.35
CA SER A 142 24.79 2.55 -0.06
C SER A 142 24.85 3.77 -0.96
N ASP A 143 25.77 3.75 -1.94
CA ASP A 143 25.93 4.76 -3.00
C ASP A 143 25.18 4.39 -4.31
N GLY A 144 24.41 3.30 -4.29
CA GLY A 144 23.70 2.77 -5.46
C GLY A 144 24.49 1.82 -6.34
N SER A 145 25.80 1.69 -6.09
CA SER A 145 26.69 0.71 -6.74
C SER A 145 27.32 -0.25 -5.73
N THR A 146 27.71 0.27 -4.58
CA THR A 146 28.40 -0.40 -3.48
C THR A 146 27.66 -0.14 -2.17
N GLY A 147 27.39 -1.22 -1.46
CA GLY A 147 26.86 -1.22 -0.11
C GLY A 147 27.91 -1.67 0.90
N THR A 148 27.96 -1.00 2.05
CA THR A 148 28.84 -1.34 3.17
C THR A 148 28.08 -1.27 4.47
N ALA A 149 28.52 -2.02 5.48
CA ALA A 149 27.97 -1.91 6.83
C ALA A 149 28.99 -2.33 7.89
N SER A 150 29.15 -1.52 8.93
CA SER A 150 30.06 -1.76 10.04
C SER A 150 29.70 -0.88 11.25
N PHE A 151 30.36 -1.10 12.38
CA PHE A 151 30.38 -0.06 13.42
C PHE A 151 30.98 1.23 12.85
N ALA A 152 30.37 2.38 13.16
CA ALA A 152 30.95 3.68 12.82
C ALA A 152 32.24 3.93 13.63
N SER A 153 32.29 3.39 14.86
CA SER A 153 33.50 3.26 15.66
C SER A 153 33.34 2.05 16.58
N PRO A 154 34.38 1.19 16.75
CA PRO A 154 34.29 0.05 17.64
C PRO A 154 34.01 0.47 19.09
N PRO A 155 32.95 -0.04 19.74
CA PRO A 155 32.69 0.25 21.14
C PRO A 155 33.75 -0.41 22.03
N THR A 156 34.02 0.18 23.19
CA THR A 156 34.79 -0.48 24.25
C THR A 156 33.87 -0.90 25.37
N ILE A 157 34.11 -2.09 25.92
CA ILE A 157 33.33 -2.69 27.00
C ILE A 157 34.32 -3.01 28.12
N VAL A 158 33.99 -2.57 29.33
CA VAL A 158 34.83 -2.77 30.51
C VAL A 158 33.97 -3.35 31.62
N ALA A 159 34.41 -4.45 32.21
CA ALA A 159 33.85 -4.95 33.46
C ALA A 159 34.73 -4.47 34.62
N THR A 160 34.11 -3.89 35.66
CA THR A 160 34.79 -3.39 36.86
C THR A 160 34.47 -4.30 38.03
N VAL A 161 35.49 -4.81 38.72
CA VAL A 161 35.36 -5.62 39.94
C VAL A 161 36.20 -4.97 41.04
N GLY A 162 35.55 -4.31 42.00
CA GLY A 162 36.26 -3.50 43.00
C GLY A 162 37.06 -2.36 42.36
N ALA A 163 38.39 -2.48 42.34
CA ALA A 163 39.29 -1.51 41.71
C ALA A 163 39.84 -1.96 40.34
N ASP A 164 39.59 -3.22 39.96
CA ASP A 164 40.13 -3.81 38.74
C ASP A 164 39.20 -3.53 37.55
N GLN A 165 39.78 -3.07 36.44
CA GLN A 165 39.10 -2.89 35.16
C GLN A 165 39.54 -3.97 34.18
N ILE A 166 38.57 -4.73 33.66
CA ILE A 166 38.77 -5.87 32.78
C ILE A 166 38.18 -5.52 31.41
N PRO A 167 39.00 -5.20 30.40
CA PRO A 167 38.51 -4.95 29.04
C PRO A 167 37.94 -6.22 28.42
N ILE A 168 36.75 -6.11 27.82
CA ILE A 168 36.10 -7.23 27.11
C ILE A 168 36.30 -7.02 25.59
N PRO A 169 37.17 -7.80 24.94
CA PRO A 169 37.45 -7.62 23.52
C PRO A 169 36.29 -8.11 22.63
N LEU A 170 36.03 -7.41 21.52
CA LEU A 170 35.07 -7.79 20.48
C LEU A 170 35.62 -8.92 19.59
N ASN A 171 35.95 -10.07 20.18
CA ASN A 171 36.60 -11.20 19.50
C ASN A 171 35.85 -12.52 19.68
N ASN A 172 34.60 -12.48 20.15
CA ASN A 172 33.76 -13.67 20.34
C ASN A 172 34.40 -14.71 21.29
N THR A 173 35.26 -14.28 22.21
CA THR A 173 35.91 -15.16 23.19
C THR A 173 35.40 -14.81 24.60
N PRO A 174 34.85 -15.78 25.35
CA PRO A 174 34.39 -15.55 26.71
C PRO A 174 35.52 -15.05 27.62
N GLN A 175 35.27 -13.97 28.35
CA GLN A 175 36.13 -13.48 29.43
C GLN A 175 35.52 -13.89 30.77
N SER A 176 36.25 -14.70 31.54
CA SER A 176 35.82 -15.08 32.90
C SER A 176 36.07 -13.92 33.86
N ILE A 177 35.06 -13.58 34.63
CA ILE A 177 35.08 -12.53 35.65
C ILE A 177 34.87 -13.21 36.99
N VAL A 178 35.79 -12.98 37.94
CA VAL A 178 35.76 -13.62 39.26
C VAL A 178 35.48 -12.57 40.33
N PRO A 179 34.23 -12.45 40.82
CA PRO A 179 33.88 -11.53 41.88
C PRO A 179 34.53 -11.94 43.21
N ALA A 180 34.94 -10.96 44.01
CA ALA A 180 35.63 -11.21 45.27
C ALA A 180 34.74 -11.96 46.28
N GLY A 181 35.20 -13.14 46.74
CA GLY A 181 34.51 -13.91 47.77
C GLY A 181 33.35 -14.78 47.26
N LEU A 182 33.15 -14.86 45.94
CA LEU A 182 32.12 -15.69 45.30
C LEU A 182 32.67 -16.88 44.50
N ASP A 183 33.99 -17.09 44.46
CA ASP A 183 34.60 -18.31 43.91
C ASP A 183 34.55 -19.46 44.94
N PRO A 184 34.05 -20.68 44.62
CA PRO A 184 33.57 -21.20 43.32
C PRO A 184 32.04 -21.24 43.20
N LEU A 185 31.34 -20.33 43.88
CA LEU A 185 29.88 -20.29 43.95
C LEU A 185 29.23 -19.66 42.71
N VAL A 186 29.99 -18.86 41.96
CA VAL A 186 29.55 -18.14 40.77
C VAL A 186 30.53 -18.35 39.64
N ASP A 187 30.03 -18.77 38.47
CA ASP A 187 30.74 -18.70 37.21
C ASP A 187 30.12 -17.57 36.37
N LEU A 188 30.90 -16.52 36.11
CA LEU A 188 30.48 -15.36 35.33
C LEU A 188 31.42 -15.21 34.15
N SER A 189 30.85 -15.18 32.94
CA SER A 189 31.60 -14.85 31.74
C SER A 189 30.88 -13.81 30.89
N ILE A 190 31.67 -12.98 30.22
CA ILE A 190 31.17 -11.96 29.29
C ILE A 190 31.82 -12.20 27.93
N THR A 191 31.00 -12.33 26.90
CA THR A 191 31.45 -12.50 25.51
C THR A 191 30.97 -11.32 24.68
N ALA A 192 31.87 -10.62 23.98
CA ALA A 192 31.50 -9.51 23.12
C ALA A 192 31.73 -9.81 21.63
N PHE A 193 30.85 -9.26 20.79
CA PHE A 193 30.71 -9.66 19.38
C PHE A 193 30.90 -8.49 18.42
N THR A 194 31.27 -8.83 17.18
CA THR A 194 31.26 -7.91 16.04
C THR A 194 30.07 -8.20 15.13
N PRO A 195 29.57 -7.18 14.40
CA PRO A 195 28.47 -7.36 13.49
C PRO A 195 28.87 -8.26 12.33
N THR A 196 27.92 -9.09 11.88
CA THR A 196 28.09 -9.90 10.67
C THR A 196 27.67 -9.06 9.47
N ALA A 197 28.64 -8.68 8.63
CA ALA A 197 28.37 -7.98 7.38
C ALA A 197 27.77 -8.94 6.34
N GLN A 198 26.67 -8.52 5.73
CA GLN A 198 25.91 -9.25 4.70
C GLN A 198 25.76 -8.41 3.42
N SER A 199 26.64 -7.43 3.23
CA SER A 199 26.56 -6.46 2.13
C SER A 199 26.82 -7.12 0.78
N ALA A 200 26.04 -6.77 -0.24
CA ALA A 200 26.14 -7.31 -1.59
C ALA A 200 25.69 -6.28 -2.65
N GLY A 201 26.53 -6.04 -3.66
CA GLY A 201 26.27 -5.03 -4.70
C GLY A 201 26.00 -3.67 -4.06
N ALA A 202 24.89 -3.03 -4.45
CA ALA A 202 24.43 -1.76 -3.90
C ALA A 202 23.75 -1.88 -2.52
N THR A 203 23.68 -3.05 -1.88
CA THR A 203 23.03 -3.20 -0.57
C THR A 203 24.07 -3.30 0.54
N GLY A 204 24.07 -2.33 1.44
CA GLY A 204 24.82 -2.36 2.69
C GLY A 204 23.95 -3.00 3.77
N LYS A 205 24.44 -4.07 4.41
CA LYS A 205 23.67 -4.78 5.45
C LYS A 205 24.58 -5.36 6.52
N ALA A 206 24.16 -5.23 7.77
CA ALA A 206 24.79 -5.91 8.90
C ALA A 206 23.76 -6.28 9.97
N THR A 207 24.02 -7.40 10.65
CA THR A 207 23.26 -7.86 11.82
C THR A 207 24.20 -8.14 12.99
N LEU A 208 23.74 -7.81 14.18
CA LEU A 208 24.41 -8.07 15.46
C LEU A 208 23.38 -8.61 16.44
N ASP A 209 23.43 -9.91 16.71
CA ASP A 209 22.44 -10.56 17.59
C ASP A 209 22.58 -10.12 19.05
N ALA A 210 23.77 -9.69 19.46
CA ALA A 210 24.06 -9.07 20.75
C ALA A 210 25.40 -8.33 20.64
N LEU A 211 25.53 -7.14 21.20
CA LEU A 211 26.84 -6.49 21.36
C LEU A 211 27.73 -7.29 22.31
N PHE A 212 27.15 -7.74 23.42
CA PHE A 212 27.76 -8.70 24.32
C PHE A 212 26.70 -9.57 24.99
N ARG A 213 27.14 -10.73 25.46
CA ARG A 213 26.36 -11.66 26.27
C ARG A 213 27.00 -11.81 27.63
N ILE A 214 26.16 -11.78 28.66
CA ILE A 214 26.53 -12.11 30.03
C ILE A 214 25.98 -13.50 30.30
N ASP A 215 26.86 -14.45 30.61
CA ASP A 215 26.49 -15.79 31.04
C ASP A 215 26.88 -15.94 32.51
N LEU A 216 25.88 -16.12 33.38
CA LEU A 216 26.02 -16.19 34.83
C LEU A 216 25.39 -17.49 35.35
N GLU A 217 26.22 -18.33 35.95
CA GLU A 217 25.82 -19.56 36.63
C GLU A 217 26.06 -19.44 38.14
N VAL A 218 25.02 -19.69 38.94
CA VAL A 218 25.11 -19.70 40.41
C VAL A 218 24.94 -21.12 40.94
N LEU A 219 25.93 -21.62 41.68
CA LEU A 219 26.00 -22.98 42.22
C LEU A 219 25.52 -23.05 43.68
N SER A 220 24.88 -24.15 44.07
CA SER A 220 24.44 -24.40 45.46
C SER A 220 25.54 -25.00 46.36
N VAL A 221 25.49 -24.71 47.67
CA VAL A 221 26.38 -25.26 48.72
C VAL A 221 25.55 -25.93 49.84
N PRO A 222 26.02 -27.02 50.48
CA PRO A 222 27.25 -27.79 50.25
C PRO A 222 26.97 -29.09 49.46
N ALA A 223 27.75 -29.33 48.41
CA ALA A 223 27.54 -30.44 47.47
C ALA A 223 27.46 -31.83 48.15
N PRO A 224 26.70 -32.78 47.55
CA PRO A 224 27.21 -33.42 46.34
C PRO A 224 26.16 -33.50 45.24
N VAL A 225 25.72 -32.38 44.67
CA VAL A 225 25.08 -32.35 43.34
C VAL A 225 25.34 -30.98 42.73
N GLY A 226 25.89 -30.92 41.51
CA GLY A 226 26.06 -29.70 40.72
C GLY A 226 24.72 -29.16 40.24
N VAL A 227 23.90 -28.70 41.19
CA VAL A 227 22.60 -28.08 40.91
C VAL A 227 22.84 -26.58 40.80
N THR A 228 22.75 -26.11 39.57
CA THR A 228 22.63 -24.71 39.18
C THR A 228 21.35 -24.13 39.77
N VAL A 229 21.49 -23.12 40.61
CA VAL A 229 20.37 -22.41 41.26
C VAL A 229 19.83 -21.31 40.34
N ALA A 230 20.70 -20.70 39.55
CA ALA A 230 20.36 -19.75 38.50
C ALA A 230 21.32 -19.90 37.33
N ASP A 231 20.77 -19.92 36.12
CA ASP A 231 21.48 -19.89 34.84
C ASP A 231 20.88 -18.74 34.04
N VAL A 232 21.65 -17.67 33.87
CA VAL A 232 21.21 -16.40 33.29
C VAL A 232 22.09 -16.10 32.09
N SER A 233 21.47 -15.99 30.91
CA SER A 233 22.13 -15.54 29.68
C SER A 233 21.44 -14.28 29.16
N LEU A 234 22.16 -13.15 29.15
CA LEU A 234 21.63 -11.83 28.79
C LEU A 234 22.31 -11.31 27.53
N ALA A 235 21.55 -11.24 26.44
CA ALA A 235 21.97 -10.58 25.22
C ALA A 235 21.67 -9.08 25.32
N VAL A 236 22.71 -8.26 25.18
CA VAL A 236 22.60 -6.80 25.31
C VAL A 236 22.78 -6.13 23.95
N ALA A 237 21.95 -5.13 23.67
CA ALA A 237 22.00 -4.29 22.47
C ALA A 237 22.07 -5.05 21.13
N PRO A 238 21.05 -5.87 20.78
CA PRO A 238 20.91 -6.38 19.42
C PRO A 238 20.71 -5.22 18.42
N MET A 239 21.32 -5.29 17.25
CA MET A 239 21.26 -4.25 16.23
C MET A 239 21.17 -4.84 14.82
N SER A 240 20.42 -4.19 13.94
CA SER A 240 20.42 -4.51 12.51
C SER A 240 20.28 -3.23 11.69
N VAL A 241 20.98 -3.18 10.57
CA VAL A 241 20.92 -2.09 9.60
C VAL A 241 20.92 -2.63 8.18
N GLU A 242 20.14 -2.00 7.32
CA GLU A 242 20.09 -2.31 5.90
C GLU A 242 19.86 -1.01 5.10
N ALA A 243 20.68 -0.79 4.08
CA ALA A 243 20.62 0.36 3.21
C ALA A 243 20.80 -0.08 1.76
N THR A 244 19.83 0.25 0.90
CA THR A 244 19.88 -0.02 -0.54
C THR A 244 19.47 1.23 -1.29
N ALA A 245 20.36 1.74 -2.14
CA ALA A 245 20.08 2.85 -3.03
C ALA A 245 19.90 2.37 -4.49
N PRO A 246 19.11 3.08 -5.32
CA PRO A 246 19.07 2.85 -6.77
C PRO A 246 20.40 3.21 -7.44
N GLY A 247 20.64 2.69 -8.65
CA GLY A 247 21.88 2.91 -9.38
C GLY A 247 22.17 4.40 -9.62
N GLY A 248 23.32 4.88 -9.13
CA GLY A 248 23.72 6.28 -9.19
C GLY A 248 23.37 7.13 -7.96
N GLY A 249 22.86 6.52 -6.88
CA GLY A 249 22.52 7.22 -5.64
C GLY A 249 21.12 7.85 -5.66
N VAL A 250 20.79 8.64 -4.64
CA VAL A 250 19.52 9.37 -4.54
C VAL A 250 19.76 10.86 -4.70
N GLU A 251 19.21 11.47 -5.74
CA GLU A 251 19.35 12.89 -6.00
C GLU A 251 18.25 13.70 -5.30
N CYS A 252 18.63 14.44 -4.25
CA CYS A 252 17.72 15.28 -3.47
C CYS A 252 18.14 16.75 -3.48
N GLY A 253 18.19 17.37 -4.66
CA GLY A 253 18.74 18.72 -4.79
C GLY A 253 18.46 19.37 -6.13
N GLY A 254 17.21 19.79 -6.33
CA GLY A 254 16.86 20.73 -7.37
C GLY A 254 15.39 21.11 -7.32
N GLY A 255 15.02 22.17 -6.57
CA GLY A 255 13.97 23.06 -7.10
C GLY A 255 14.37 23.45 -8.53
N PRO A 256 13.40 23.67 -9.45
CA PRO A 256 13.52 23.35 -10.87
C PRO A 256 14.94 23.61 -11.35
N SER A 257 15.64 22.54 -11.73
CA SER A 257 16.93 22.67 -12.39
C SER A 257 16.78 23.73 -13.47
N SER A 258 17.56 24.81 -13.39
CA SER A 258 17.77 25.69 -14.53
C SER A 258 18.49 24.96 -15.69
N GLY A 259 18.74 23.66 -15.56
CA GLY A 259 19.02 22.75 -16.67
C GLY A 259 17.72 22.19 -17.25
N SER A 260 17.52 22.40 -18.54
CA SER A 260 16.53 21.68 -19.35
C SER A 260 16.62 20.17 -19.10
N ILE A 261 15.49 19.49 -18.92
CA ILE A 261 15.46 18.03 -19.09
C ILE A 261 15.92 17.74 -20.52
N ALA A 262 16.78 16.72 -20.70
CA ALA A 262 17.19 16.27 -22.03
C ALA A 262 15.96 16.06 -22.91
N THR A 263 16.05 16.39 -24.19
CA THR A 263 15.02 16.03 -25.16
C THR A 263 14.88 14.50 -25.18
N PRO A 264 13.66 13.94 -25.13
CA PRO A 264 13.50 12.54 -25.48
C PRO A 264 13.92 12.36 -26.93
N ASP A 265 14.32 11.15 -27.30
CA ASP A 265 14.62 10.77 -28.68
C ASP A 265 13.49 9.90 -29.21
N ILE A 266 13.04 10.15 -30.43
CA ILE A 266 12.12 9.30 -31.17
C ILE A 266 12.92 8.48 -32.19
N SER A 267 13.04 7.18 -31.94
CA SER A 267 13.76 6.26 -32.83
C SER A 267 12.82 5.52 -33.80
N ALA A 268 11.54 5.40 -33.47
CA ALA A 268 10.52 4.86 -34.35
C ALA A 268 9.19 5.62 -34.20
N PRO A 269 8.44 5.86 -35.29
CA PRO A 269 8.82 5.64 -36.69
C PRO A 269 10.05 6.47 -37.11
N ALA A 270 10.88 5.89 -37.99
CA ALA A 270 12.08 6.56 -38.46
C ALA A 270 11.73 7.78 -39.34
N GLN A 271 12.59 8.80 -39.35
CA GLN A 271 12.36 10.00 -40.15
C GLN A 271 12.15 9.66 -41.64
N ALA A 272 11.07 10.17 -42.20
CA ALA A 272 10.57 9.96 -43.56
C ALA A 272 10.21 8.51 -43.92
N SER A 273 9.98 7.62 -42.94
CA SER A 273 9.52 6.25 -43.22
C SER A 273 8.06 6.20 -43.66
N THR A 274 7.68 5.10 -44.30
CA THR A 274 6.29 4.75 -44.62
C THR A 274 5.85 3.53 -43.81
N THR A 275 4.57 3.48 -43.41
CA THR A 275 3.97 2.34 -42.70
C THR A 275 2.53 2.12 -43.17
N THR A 276 2.07 0.87 -43.18
CA THR A 276 0.64 0.54 -43.35
C THR A 276 -0.11 0.47 -42.01
N ASP A 277 0.62 0.33 -40.89
CA ASP A 277 0.03 0.41 -39.54
C ASP A 277 -0.45 1.83 -39.25
N SER A 278 -1.77 2.00 -39.07
CA SER A 278 -2.44 3.25 -38.73
C SER A 278 -2.33 3.59 -37.23
N THR A 279 -1.83 2.69 -36.38
CA THR A 279 -1.54 2.90 -34.95
C THR A 279 -0.06 2.66 -34.61
N PRO A 280 0.88 3.24 -35.38
CA PRO A 280 2.29 2.85 -35.30
C PRO A 280 2.84 3.12 -33.90
N ALA A 281 3.58 2.15 -33.36
CA ALA A 281 4.28 2.32 -32.10
C ALA A 281 5.33 3.43 -32.24
N VAL A 282 5.15 4.51 -31.47
CA VAL A 282 6.12 5.57 -31.33
C VAL A 282 7.02 5.23 -30.14
N SER A 283 8.32 5.11 -30.38
CA SER A 283 9.28 4.68 -29.37
C SER A 283 10.60 5.41 -29.46
N GLY A 284 11.35 5.37 -28.36
CA GLY A 284 12.73 5.82 -28.34
C GLY A 284 13.31 5.86 -26.93
N THR A 285 14.17 6.85 -26.67
CA THR A 285 14.87 6.98 -25.37
C THR A 285 14.48 8.24 -24.62
N GLY A 286 14.62 8.21 -23.30
CA GLY A 286 14.25 9.32 -22.42
C GLY A 286 14.87 9.18 -21.04
N ALA A 287 14.56 10.13 -20.15
CA ALA A 287 15.01 10.10 -18.77
C ALA A 287 14.20 9.04 -17.98
N PRO A 288 14.84 8.03 -17.36
CA PRO A 288 14.12 7.00 -16.60
C PRO A 288 13.13 7.59 -15.59
N GLY A 289 11.91 7.05 -15.56
CA GLY A 289 10.82 7.54 -14.70
C GLY A 289 10.11 8.80 -15.20
N ALA A 290 10.58 9.46 -16.27
CA ALA A 290 9.86 10.58 -16.88
C ALA A 290 8.60 10.09 -17.64
N THR A 291 7.62 10.99 -17.78
CA THR A 291 6.43 10.75 -18.60
C THR A 291 6.60 11.40 -19.96
N VAL A 292 6.71 10.60 -21.02
CA VAL A 292 6.70 11.06 -22.41
C VAL A 292 5.27 11.31 -22.87
N THR A 293 5.04 12.45 -23.50
CA THR A 293 3.80 12.83 -24.16
C THR A 293 4.05 13.02 -25.65
N VAL A 294 3.39 12.20 -26.47
CA VAL A 294 3.48 12.26 -27.94
C VAL A 294 2.25 12.99 -28.50
N LYS A 295 2.49 13.97 -29.37
CA LYS A 295 1.45 14.82 -29.96
C LYS A 295 1.60 14.98 -31.47
N GLU A 296 0.48 15.16 -32.16
CA GLU A 296 0.42 15.73 -33.50
C GLU A 296 -0.27 17.11 -33.41
N GLY A 297 0.48 18.17 -33.68
CA GLY A 297 0.04 19.54 -33.40
C GLY A 297 -0.31 19.73 -31.91
N THR A 298 -1.58 19.95 -31.61
CA THR A 298 -2.07 20.11 -30.23
C THR A 298 -2.69 18.84 -29.64
N THR A 299 -2.94 17.81 -30.46
CA THR A 299 -3.65 16.59 -30.05
C THR A 299 -2.67 15.60 -29.43
N VAL A 300 -2.99 15.11 -28.23
CA VAL A 300 -2.22 14.03 -27.59
C VAL A 300 -2.63 12.70 -28.21
N LEU A 301 -1.67 12.00 -28.80
CA LEU A 301 -1.90 10.68 -29.40
C LEU A 301 -1.77 9.58 -28.35
N CYS A 302 -0.69 9.64 -27.56
CA CYS A 302 -0.39 8.69 -26.49
C CYS A 302 0.60 9.24 -25.45
N THR A 303 0.72 8.53 -24.33
CA THR A 303 1.68 8.81 -23.25
C THR A 303 2.35 7.52 -22.79
N ALA A 304 3.62 7.58 -22.42
CA ALA A 304 4.37 6.45 -21.84
C ALA A 304 5.25 6.91 -20.68
N VAL A 305 5.52 6.01 -19.73
CA VAL A 305 6.55 6.20 -18.72
C VAL A 305 7.85 5.57 -19.25
N VAL A 306 8.96 6.31 -19.14
CA VAL A 306 10.29 5.79 -19.51
C VAL A 306 10.71 4.74 -18.50
N ALA A 307 11.02 3.53 -18.97
CA ALA A 307 11.47 2.43 -18.14
C ALA A 307 12.85 2.71 -17.51
N GLY A 308 13.23 1.91 -16.50
CA GLY A 308 14.51 2.05 -15.79
C GLY A 308 15.75 1.92 -16.69
N ASN A 309 15.62 1.29 -17.86
CA ASN A 309 16.66 1.16 -18.88
C ASN A 309 16.71 2.35 -19.88
N GLY A 310 15.90 3.40 -19.67
CA GLY A 310 15.87 4.60 -20.52
C GLY A 310 15.01 4.49 -21.78
N THR A 311 14.27 3.40 -21.98
CA THR A 311 13.41 3.21 -23.17
C THR A 311 11.95 3.51 -22.91
N TRP A 312 11.23 3.96 -23.94
CA TRP A 312 9.78 4.17 -23.90
C TRP A 312 9.14 3.77 -25.23
N SER A 313 7.86 3.40 -25.19
CA SER A 313 7.04 3.13 -26.37
C SER A 313 5.57 3.41 -26.05
N CYS A 314 4.85 4.03 -26.98
CA CYS A 314 3.38 4.11 -26.96
C CYS A 314 2.80 4.10 -28.37
N SER A 315 1.59 3.57 -28.51
CA SER A 315 0.81 3.64 -29.74
C SER A 315 -0.37 4.60 -29.56
N PRO A 316 -0.77 5.35 -30.60
CA PRO A 316 -2.01 6.12 -30.60
C PRO A 316 -3.21 5.26 -30.23
N SER A 317 -4.12 5.79 -29.42
CA SER A 317 -5.40 5.13 -29.11
C SER A 317 -6.48 5.30 -30.18
N THR A 318 -6.22 6.15 -31.17
CA THR A 318 -7.08 6.40 -32.33
C THR A 318 -6.22 6.24 -33.58
N PRO A 319 -6.64 5.43 -34.57
CA PRO A 319 -5.94 5.28 -35.83
C PRO A 319 -5.66 6.63 -36.51
N LEU A 320 -4.45 6.78 -37.03
CA LEU A 320 -4.01 7.90 -37.84
C LEU A 320 -4.51 7.72 -39.29
N PRO A 321 -5.15 8.73 -39.90
CA PRO A 321 -5.58 8.66 -41.30
C PRO A 321 -4.44 8.43 -42.28
N ALA A 322 -4.71 7.97 -43.50
CA ALA A 322 -3.68 7.90 -44.53
C ALA A 322 -3.12 9.30 -44.87
N GLY A 323 -1.80 9.43 -44.90
CA GLY A 323 -1.12 10.69 -45.19
C GLY A 323 0.17 10.90 -44.39
N PRO A 324 0.82 12.06 -44.57
CA PRO A 324 1.99 12.44 -43.79
C PRO A 324 1.58 12.86 -42.37
N HIS A 325 2.30 12.34 -41.37
CA HIS A 325 2.15 12.66 -39.95
C HIS A 325 3.46 13.19 -39.38
N THR A 326 3.37 14.29 -38.63
CA THR A 326 4.51 14.82 -37.86
C THR A 326 4.18 14.74 -36.39
N VAL A 327 4.83 13.80 -35.70
CA VAL A 327 4.68 13.62 -34.26
C VAL A 327 5.80 14.31 -33.52
N THR A 328 5.46 14.85 -32.35
CA THR A 328 6.39 15.53 -31.43
C THR A 328 6.33 14.84 -30.08
N ALA A 329 7.48 14.56 -29.49
CA ALA A 329 7.58 13.96 -28.16
C ALA A 329 8.23 14.95 -27.19
N THR A 330 7.60 15.15 -26.04
CA THR A 330 8.20 15.87 -24.90
C THR A 330 8.18 14.94 -23.69
N GLN A 331 9.13 15.09 -22.78
CA GLN A 331 9.08 14.35 -21.52
C GLN A 331 8.94 15.30 -20.33
N THR A 332 8.14 14.88 -19.35
CA THR A 332 7.90 15.62 -18.12
C THR A 332 8.44 14.83 -16.93
N GLN A 333 9.27 15.48 -16.12
CA GLN A 333 9.82 14.92 -14.88
C GLN A 333 9.90 16.04 -13.84
N ASP A 334 9.40 15.77 -12.64
CA ASP A 334 9.36 16.74 -11.53
C ASP A 334 8.75 18.10 -11.91
N GLY A 335 7.64 18.08 -12.64
CA GLY A 335 6.91 19.28 -13.07
C GLY A 335 7.61 20.14 -14.13
N ARG A 336 8.77 19.71 -14.64
CA ARG A 336 9.49 20.34 -15.76
C ARG A 336 9.20 19.56 -17.05
N THR A 337 9.17 20.23 -18.19
CA THR A 337 8.99 19.62 -19.51
C THR A 337 10.21 19.93 -20.39
N SER A 338 10.73 18.92 -21.09
CA SER A 338 11.86 19.06 -22.03
C SER A 338 11.49 19.88 -23.27
N ALA A 339 12.49 20.23 -24.09
CA ALA A 339 12.22 20.54 -25.49
C ALA A 339 11.65 19.30 -26.21
N ALA A 340 11.00 19.53 -27.35
CA ALA A 340 10.41 18.46 -28.16
C ALA A 340 11.45 17.87 -29.12
N ASP A 341 11.41 16.56 -29.28
CA ASP A 341 11.91 15.90 -30.49
C ASP A 341 10.75 15.66 -31.46
N SER A 342 11.05 15.51 -32.74
CA SER A 342 10.04 15.36 -33.78
C SER A 342 10.50 14.43 -34.89
N THR A 343 9.59 13.55 -35.31
CA THR A 343 9.76 12.73 -36.52
C THR A 343 8.58 12.92 -37.44
N THR A 344 8.81 12.83 -38.75
CA THR A 344 7.74 12.79 -39.76
C THR A 344 7.76 11.47 -40.47
N PHE A 345 6.62 10.81 -40.59
CA PHE A 345 6.44 9.56 -41.34
C PHE A 345 5.15 9.64 -42.15
N THR A 346 4.90 8.68 -43.04
CA THR A 346 3.67 8.61 -43.84
C THR A 346 2.94 7.30 -43.56
N VAL A 347 1.67 7.40 -43.17
CA VAL A 347 0.76 6.25 -43.16
C VAL A 347 0.23 6.11 -44.59
N VAL A 348 0.43 4.94 -45.19
CA VAL A 348 -0.13 4.62 -46.51
C VAL A 348 -1.29 3.64 -46.31
N PRO A 349 -2.32 3.67 -47.17
CA PRO A 349 -3.38 2.68 -47.12
C PRO A 349 -2.81 1.27 -47.21
N ASP A 350 -3.31 0.38 -46.38
CA ASP A 350 -2.98 -1.04 -46.47
C ASP A 350 -3.83 -1.65 -47.59
N PRO A 351 -3.24 -2.18 -48.69
CA PRO A 351 -4.03 -2.81 -49.74
C PRO A 351 -4.77 -4.06 -49.27
N ASP A 352 -4.36 -4.66 -48.14
CA ASP A 352 -5.03 -5.80 -47.52
C ASP A 352 -6.11 -5.39 -46.50
N ASP A 353 -6.23 -4.11 -46.15
CA ASP A 353 -7.23 -3.51 -45.23
C ASP A 353 -7.66 -2.12 -45.78
N PRO A 354 -8.62 -2.09 -46.74
CA PRO A 354 -8.94 -0.90 -47.54
C PRO A 354 -9.58 0.25 -46.76
N ASP A 355 -10.39 -0.08 -45.76
CA ASP A 355 -11.10 0.87 -44.91
C ASP A 355 -10.35 1.24 -43.63
N GLY A 356 -9.25 0.51 -43.33
CA GLY A 356 -8.28 0.83 -42.30
C GLY A 356 -8.82 0.63 -40.88
N ASP A 357 -9.77 -0.29 -40.73
CA ASP A 357 -10.50 -0.53 -39.49
C ASP A 357 -9.81 -1.56 -38.56
N GLY A 358 -8.73 -2.17 -39.07
CA GLY A 358 -7.92 -3.18 -38.39
C GLY A 358 -8.32 -4.63 -38.68
N LEU A 359 -9.29 -4.88 -39.56
CA LEU A 359 -9.67 -6.19 -40.05
C LEU A 359 -9.27 -6.34 -41.53
N PRO A 360 -8.27 -7.16 -41.88
CA PRO A 360 -7.91 -7.32 -43.28
C PRO A 360 -9.01 -8.01 -44.08
N ASN A 361 -9.04 -7.82 -45.40
CA ASN A 361 -9.99 -8.38 -46.38
C ASN A 361 -10.33 -9.87 -46.14
N GLY A 362 -9.33 -10.67 -45.74
CA GLY A 362 -9.51 -12.09 -45.43
C GLY A 362 -10.28 -12.35 -44.13
N GLY A 363 -10.07 -11.51 -43.12
CA GLY A 363 -10.86 -11.46 -41.89
C GLY A 363 -12.30 -11.02 -42.18
N GLU A 364 -12.47 -9.97 -42.96
CA GLU A 364 -13.81 -9.49 -43.33
C GLU A 364 -14.62 -10.53 -44.10
N THR A 365 -14.00 -11.20 -45.06
CA THR A 365 -14.62 -12.32 -45.78
C THR A 365 -15.06 -13.45 -44.82
N THR A 366 -14.30 -13.67 -43.74
CA THR A 366 -14.61 -14.71 -42.75
C THR A 366 -15.78 -14.31 -41.86
N HIS A 367 -15.88 -13.03 -41.51
CA HIS A 367 -16.94 -12.47 -40.67
C HIS A 367 -18.17 -12.00 -41.46
N GLY A 368 -18.09 -11.98 -42.79
CA GLY A 368 -19.18 -11.56 -43.67
C GLY A 368 -19.40 -10.04 -43.68
N THR A 369 -18.37 -9.28 -43.33
CA THR A 369 -18.37 -7.81 -43.34
C THR A 369 -17.96 -7.27 -44.72
N ASP A 370 -18.03 -5.95 -44.90
CA ASP A 370 -17.78 -5.29 -46.18
C ASP A 370 -16.41 -4.61 -46.25
N PRO A 371 -15.43 -5.18 -46.98
CA PRO A 371 -14.42 -4.50 -47.80
C PRO A 371 -13.90 -3.11 -47.41
N ASP A 372 -14.85 -2.22 -47.63
CA ASP A 372 -14.69 -0.80 -47.86
C ASP A 372 -15.53 -0.01 -46.82
N ASN A 373 -16.06 -0.68 -45.79
CA ASN A 373 -16.94 -0.10 -44.79
C ASN A 373 -16.52 -0.52 -43.36
N PRO A 374 -15.88 0.40 -42.60
CA PRO A 374 -15.21 0.08 -41.35
C PRO A 374 -16.14 -0.19 -40.17
N ASP A 375 -17.46 -0.29 -40.38
CA ASP A 375 -18.52 -0.51 -39.38
C ASP A 375 -19.73 -1.05 -40.16
N THR A 376 -19.74 -2.37 -40.36
CA THR A 376 -20.68 -3.05 -41.25
C THR A 376 -22.12 -2.90 -40.79
N ASP A 377 -22.37 -3.08 -39.51
CA ASP A 377 -23.72 -3.03 -38.98
C ASP A 377 -24.18 -1.62 -38.57
N ARG A 378 -23.26 -0.68 -38.35
CA ARG A 378 -23.49 0.72 -37.94
C ARG A 378 -24.00 0.86 -36.52
N ASP A 379 -23.35 0.18 -35.60
CA ASP A 379 -23.62 0.27 -34.17
C ASP A 379 -22.68 1.26 -33.45
N GLY A 380 -21.57 1.65 -34.11
CA GLY A 380 -20.56 2.57 -33.62
C GLY A 380 -19.28 1.94 -33.09
N LEU A 381 -19.06 0.64 -33.31
CA LEU A 381 -17.75 -0.03 -33.28
C LEU A 381 -17.29 -0.36 -34.70
N THR A 382 -15.98 -0.51 -34.89
CA THR A 382 -15.47 -0.97 -36.17
C THR A 382 -15.41 -2.48 -36.24
N ASP A 383 -15.52 -3.08 -37.42
CA ASP A 383 -15.52 -4.53 -37.59
C ASP A 383 -14.22 -5.13 -37.00
N GLY A 384 -13.09 -4.45 -37.22
CA GLY A 384 -11.81 -4.77 -36.59
C GLY A 384 -11.78 -4.62 -35.07
N ALA A 385 -12.45 -3.61 -34.48
CA ALA A 385 -12.52 -3.49 -33.02
C ALA A 385 -13.36 -4.60 -32.40
N GLU A 386 -14.44 -4.98 -33.06
CA GLU A 386 -15.34 -6.04 -32.63
C GLU A 386 -14.64 -7.40 -32.63
N VAL A 387 -13.99 -7.77 -33.74
CA VAL A 387 -13.29 -9.05 -33.85
C VAL A 387 -12.04 -9.09 -32.96
N ASN A 388 -11.19 -8.06 -33.01
CA ASN A 388 -9.87 -8.12 -32.38
C ASN A 388 -9.89 -7.78 -30.88
N THR A 389 -10.86 -6.97 -30.42
CA THR A 389 -10.85 -6.42 -29.05
C THR A 389 -12.05 -6.88 -28.22
N HIS A 390 -13.26 -6.81 -28.77
CA HIS A 390 -14.49 -7.01 -28.00
C HIS A 390 -15.04 -8.44 -28.08
N GLY A 391 -14.67 -9.19 -29.13
CA GLY A 391 -15.18 -10.52 -29.42
C GLY A 391 -16.65 -10.55 -29.81
N THR A 392 -17.22 -9.42 -30.24
CA THR A 392 -18.60 -9.27 -30.73
C THR A 392 -18.70 -9.69 -32.19
N ASP A 393 -19.93 -9.86 -32.69
CA ASP A 393 -20.19 -10.19 -34.09
C ASP A 393 -20.30 -8.89 -34.90
N PRO A 394 -19.32 -8.59 -35.79
CA PRO A 394 -19.26 -7.31 -36.51
C PRO A 394 -20.40 -7.10 -37.53
N SER A 395 -21.24 -8.12 -37.74
CA SER A 395 -22.41 -8.02 -38.60
C SER A 395 -23.72 -7.81 -37.82
N ALA A 396 -23.66 -7.77 -36.49
CA ALA A 396 -24.82 -7.79 -35.61
C ALA A 396 -24.76 -6.73 -34.51
N LYS A 397 -25.60 -5.69 -34.66
CA LYS A 397 -25.61 -4.50 -33.78
C LYS A 397 -25.64 -4.75 -32.29
N ASP A 398 -26.14 -5.89 -31.87
CA ASP A 398 -26.47 -6.24 -30.49
C ASP A 398 -26.17 -7.74 -30.38
N THR A 399 -24.89 -8.07 -30.14
CA THR A 399 -24.38 -9.44 -30.18
C THR A 399 -25.08 -10.32 -29.16
N ASP A 400 -25.33 -9.79 -27.97
CA ASP A 400 -25.99 -10.54 -26.93
C ASP A 400 -27.51 -10.45 -26.95
N GLU A 401 -28.15 -9.62 -27.76
CA GLU A 401 -29.61 -9.45 -27.89
C GLU A 401 -30.33 -8.97 -26.62
N ASP A 402 -29.71 -8.14 -25.78
CA ASP A 402 -30.36 -7.56 -24.60
C ASP A 402 -31.09 -6.21 -24.89
N GLY A 403 -30.83 -5.67 -26.07
CA GLY A 403 -31.37 -4.42 -26.57
C GLY A 403 -30.45 -3.22 -26.47
N LEU A 404 -29.21 -3.33 -25.98
CA LEU A 404 -28.16 -2.33 -26.21
C LEU A 404 -27.36 -2.74 -27.42
N ALA A 405 -26.90 -1.74 -28.17
CA ALA A 405 -25.96 -2.05 -29.24
C ALA A 405 -24.55 -2.25 -28.66
N ASP A 406 -23.70 -3.09 -29.25
CA ASP A 406 -22.37 -3.40 -28.70
C ASP A 406 -21.54 -2.12 -28.50
N GLY A 407 -21.58 -1.23 -29.48
CA GLY A 407 -20.99 0.10 -29.41
C GLY A 407 -21.58 1.00 -28.35
N GLN A 408 -22.86 0.86 -27.99
CA GLN A 408 -23.44 1.58 -26.86
C GLN A 408 -22.91 1.08 -25.52
N GLU A 409 -22.65 -0.21 -25.40
CA GLU A 409 -22.16 -0.85 -24.19
C GLU A 409 -20.69 -0.54 -23.94
N VAL A 410 -19.87 -0.63 -24.98
CA VAL A 410 -18.43 -0.30 -24.94
C VAL A 410 -18.21 1.19 -24.72
N ASN A 411 -18.87 2.06 -25.49
CA ASN A 411 -18.67 3.50 -25.39
C ASN A 411 -19.34 4.09 -24.14
N GLY A 412 -20.48 3.52 -23.74
CA GLY A 412 -21.18 3.79 -22.50
C GLY A 412 -22.56 4.43 -22.68
N VAL A 413 -23.56 3.85 -22.01
CA VAL A 413 -24.96 4.28 -22.05
C VAL A 413 -25.24 5.32 -20.99
N LYS A 414 -25.78 6.47 -21.41
CA LYS A 414 -26.16 7.56 -20.49
C LYS A 414 -27.58 7.35 -19.94
N ILE A 415 -27.66 6.92 -18.69
CA ILE A 415 -28.91 6.74 -17.95
C ILE A 415 -29.25 8.03 -17.22
N ARG A 416 -30.31 8.71 -17.68
CA ARG A 416 -30.86 9.92 -17.04
C ARG A 416 -31.96 9.53 -16.07
N GLU A 417 -31.60 9.28 -14.81
CA GLU A 417 -32.49 8.93 -13.71
C GLU A 417 -31.95 9.52 -12.39
N ARG A 418 -32.85 9.81 -11.44
CA ARG A 418 -32.46 10.31 -10.12
C ARG A 418 -32.16 9.14 -9.16
N PHE A 419 -30.91 8.69 -9.15
CA PHE A 419 -30.43 7.64 -8.26
C PHE A 419 -30.19 8.15 -6.85
N GLU A 420 -30.86 7.57 -5.86
CA GLU A 420 -30.62 7.84 -4.44
C GLU A 420 -29.94 6.64 -3.81
N VAL A 421 -28.61 6.63 -3.82
CA VAL A 421 -27.84 5.58 -3.17
C VAL A 421 -27.77 5.88 -1.67
N CYS A 422 -28.26 4.95 -0.86
CA CYS A 422 -28.34 5.06 0.59
C CYS A 422 -27.05 5.63 1.20
N GLY A 423 -27.16 6.77 1.90
CA GLY A 423 -26.03 7.44 2.55
C GLY A 423 -25.23 8.39 1.65
N THR A 424 -25.64 8.61 0.39
CA THR A 424 -25.01 9.55 -0.53
C THR A 424 -26.02 10.47 -1.20
N LYS A 425 -25.56 11.60 -1.75
CA LYS A 425 -26.42 12.55 -2.47
C LYS A 425 -26.86 11.96 -3.80
N ALA A 426 -28.11 12.24 -4.17
CA ALA A 426 -28.69 11.71 -5.40
C ALA A 426 -27.99 12.25 -6.66
N ARG A 427 -27.73 11.35 -7.63
CA ARG A 427 -27.16 11.70 -8.95
C ARG A 427 -28.28 11.86 -9.97
N LYS A 428 -28.18 12.83 -10.88
CA LYS A 428 -29.19 13.09 -11.94
C LYS A 428 -29.03 12.22 -13.20
N SER A 429 -27.84 11.65 -13.38
CA SER A 429 -27.54 10.72 -14.46
C SER A 429 -26.25 9.98 -14.18
N ILE A 430 -26.10 8.81 -14.78
CA ILE A 430 -24.85 8.03 -14.83
C ILE A 430 -24.54 7.66 -16.28
N THR A 431 -23.27 7.44 -16.59
CA THR A 431 -22.85 6.75 -17.82
C THR A 431 -22.29 5.41 -17.38
N VAL A 432 -22.80 4.32 -17.95
CA VAL A 432 -22.43 2.95 -17.60
C VAL A 432 -21.93 2.23 -18.83
N ARG A 433 -20.88 1.42 -18.68
CA ARG A 433 -20.40 0.49 -19.69
C ARG A 433 -20.70 -0.92 -19.24
N THR A 434 -21.30 -1.72 -20.10
CA THR A 434 -21.74 -3.10 -19.85
C THR A 434 -20.91 -4.05 -20.71
N ASN A 435 -21.17 -5.35 -20.59
CA ASN A 435 -20.45 -6.36 -21.35
C ASN A 435 -21.29 -6.76 -22.57
N PRO A 436 -20.88 -6.44 -23.81
CA PRO A 436 -21.66 -6.72 -25.01
C PRO A 436 -21.82 -8.22 -25.34
N LEU A 437 -21.14 -9.09 -24.59
CA LEU A 437 -21.26 -10.54 -24.70
C LEU A 437 -22.15 -11.16 -23.60
N ALA A 438 -22.77 -10.35 -22.75
CA ALA A 438 -23.52 -10.86 -21.61
C ALA A 438 -24.75 -10.00 -21.29
N LYS A 439 -25.92 -10.54 -21.65
CA LYS A 439 -27.24 -9.93 -21.46
C LYS A 439 -27.52 -9.28 -20.11
N ASP A 440 -26.80 -9.67 -19.06
CA ASP A 440 -26.98 -9.27 -17.66
C ASP A 440 -25.59 -9.19 -17.01
N THR A 441 -24.98 -8.00 -17.07
CA THR A 441 -23.61 -7.75 -16.64
C THR A 441 -23.43 -8.01 -15.14
N ASP A 442 -24.38 -7.57 -14.32
CA ASP A 442 -24.26 -7.72 -12.87
C ASP A 442 -24.82 -9.03 -12.32
N LYS A 443 -25.60 -9.79 -13.10
CA LYS A 443 -26.17 -11.09 -12.75
C LYS A 443 -27.22 -11.01 -11.64
N ASP A 444 -28.04 -9.96 -11.63
CA ASP A 444 -29.23 -9.88 -10.78
C ASP A 444 -30.48 -10.51 -11.43
N GLY A 445 -30.42 -10.74 -12.74
CA GLY A 445 -31.43 -11.35 -13.58
C GLY A 445 -32.33 -10.35 -14.34
N LEU A 446 -32.02 -9.06 -14.33
CA LEU A 446 -32.46 -8.07 -15.30
C LEU A 446 -31.40 -7.96 -16.39
N GLY A 447 -31.83 -7.68 -17.62
CA GLY A 447 -30.86 -7.47 -18.70
C GLY A 447 -30.46 -6.02 -18.81
N ASP A 448 -29.23 -5.75 -19.23
CA ASP A 448 -28.62 -4.41 -19.17
C ASP A 448 -29.43 -3.40 -19.99
N GLY A 449 -29.83 -3.79 -21.20
CA GLY A 449 -30.70 -2.99 -22.06
C GLY A 449 -32.08 -2.73 -21.47
N ARG A 450 -32.63 -3.67 -20.70
CA ARG A 450 -33.91 -3.47 -20.01
C ARG A 450 -33.77 -2.46 -18.87
N GLU A 451 -32.67 -2.50 -18.14
CA GLU A 451 -32.38 -1.59 -17.04
C GLU A 451 -32.10 -0.17 -17.54
N ALA A 452 -31.24 -0.05 -18.55
CA ALA A 452 -30.86 1.23 -19.15
C ALA A 452 -32.04 1.91 -19.87
N LYS A 453 -32.85 1.16 -20.61
CA LYS A 453 -34.09 1.69 -21.21
C LYS A 453 -35.14 1.96 -20.12
N GLY A 454 -35.16 1.16 -19.07
CA GLY A 454 -36.06 1.28 -17.93
C GLY A 454 -37.43 0.64 -18.13
N TYR A 455 -38.14 0.46 -17.02
CA TYR A 455 -39.39 -0.30 -16.91
C TYR A 455 -40.47 0.52 -16.22
N LYS A 456 -41.74 0.19 -16.51
CA LYS A 456 -42.91 0.81 -15.86
C LYS A 456 -43.33 -0.04 -14.67
N ILE A 457 -43.22 0.51 -13.46
CA ILE A 457 -43.57 -0.23 -12.23
C ILE A 457 -45.08 -0.13 -11.95
N LYS A 458 -45.67 1.08 -12.07
CA LYS A 458 -47.09 1.37 -11.84
C LYS A 458 -47.62 0.96 -10.45
N GLN A 459 -46.74 0.87 -9.45
CA GLN A 459 -47.14 0.62 -8.06
C GLN A 459 -47.64 1.91 -7.43
N ARG A 460 -48.78 1.86 -6.73
CA ARG A 460 -49.22 2.98 -5.89
C ARG A 460 -48.57 2.88 -4.52
N VAL A 461 -47.86 3.94 -4.11
CA VAL A 461 -47.14 4.08 -2.86
C VAL A 461 -47.91 5.03 -1.93
N LYS A 462 -48.02 4.68 -0.66
CA LYS A 462 -48.67 5.50 0.38
C LYS A 462 -47.59 6.03 1.33
N THR A 463 -47.48 7.35 1.34
CA THR A 463 -46.56 8.12 2.17
C THR A 463 -47.30 8.72 3.36
N ARG A 464 -46.59 9.41 4.25
CA ARG A 464 -47.22 10.11 5.39
C ARG A 464 -48.15 11.23 4.95
N ASP A 465 -47.80 11.93 3.88
CA ASP A 465 -48.46 13.16 3.42
C ASP A 465 -49.39 12.93 2.22
N GLY A 466 -49.54 11.69 1.76
CA GLY A 466 -50.38 11.37 0.60
C GLY A 466 -50.01 10.05 -0.08
N SER A 467 -50.17 10.00 -1.40
CA SER A 467 -49.80 8.82 -2.21
C SER A 467 -49.32 9.23 -3.58
N PHE A 468 -48.41 8.46 -4.16
CA PHE A 468 -47.98 8.62 -5.56
C PHE A 468 -47.94 7.26 -6.27
N THR A 469 -47.66 7.26 -7.57
CA THR A 469 -47.48 6.03 -8.36
C THR A 469 -46.08 6.01 -8.95
N ILE A 470 -45.36 4.92 -8.72
CA ILE A 470 -44.02 4.72 -9.28
C ILE A 470 -44.13 4.65 -10.81
N GLY A 471 -43.39 5.53 -11.48
CA GLY A 471 -43.49 5.76 -12.90
C GLY A 471 -42.66 4.78 -13.74
N ARG A 472 -41.91 5.35 -14.70
CA ARG A 472 -40.84 4.65 -15.38
C ARG A 472 -39.56 4.91 -14.60
N THR A 473 -38.83 3.85 -14.30
CA THR A 473 -37.57 3.90 -13.56
C THR A 473 -36.50 3.17 -14.36
N ARG A 474 -35.25 3.60 -14.23
CA ARG A 474 -34.06 2.92 -14.77
C ARG A 474 -33.11 2.57 -13.64
N SER A 475 -32.63 1.35 -13.60
CA SER A 475 -31.59 0.90 -12.66
C SER A 475 -30.19 1.03 -13.28
N ASN A 476 -29.17 0.69 -12.51
CA ASN A 476 -27.79 0.63 -12.96
C ASN A 476 -27.39 -0.82 -13.29
N PRO A 477 -27.20 -1.17 -14.57
CA PRO A 477 -26.85 -2.52 -15.03
C PRO A 477 -25.57 -3.16 -14.45
N ARG A 478 -24.78 -2.40 -13.70
CA ARG A 478 -23.54 -2.87 -13.05
C ARG A 478 -23.71 -3.09 -11.54
N LYS A 479 -24.93 -2.98 -11.02
CA LYS A 479 -25.26 -2.98 -9.61
C LYS A 479 -26.56 -3.74 -9.38
N LYS A 480 -26.39 -4.98 -8.90
CA LYS A 480 -27.51 -5.86 -8.50
C LYS A 480 -28.53 -5.20 -7.57
N ASP A 481 -28.09 -4.20 -6.82
CA ASP A 481 -28.84 -3.39 -5.87
C ASP A 481 -28.39 -1.94 -6.12
N THR A 482 -29.19 -1.21 -6.90
CA THR A 482 -28.84 0.10 -7.45
C THR A 482 -28.74 1.17 -6.37
N ASP A 483 -29.64 1.16 -5.38
CA ASP A 483 -29.70 2.14 -4.30
C ASP A 483 -29.09 1.68 -2.98
N ARG A 484 -28.69 0.41 -2.87
CA ARG A 484 -28.01 -0.21 -1.71
C ARG A 484 -28.87 -0.27 -0.46
N ASP A 485 -30.14 -0.54 -0.65
CA ASP A 485 -31.12 -0.63 0.42
C ASP A 485 -31.23 -2.04 1.01
N GLY A 486 -30.65 -3.04 0.32
CA GLY A 486 -30.63 -4.44 0.69
C GLY A 486 -31.54 -5.35 -0.15
N LEU A 487 -32.24 -4.81 -1.15
CA LEU A 487 -32.98 -5.56 -2.16
C LEU A 487 -32.28 -5.50 -3.51
N LYS A 488 -32.41 -6.58 -4.29
CA LYS A 488 -31.94 -6.53 -5.67
C LYS A 488 -32.97 -5.85 -6.55
N ASP A 489 -32.55 -5.16 -7.59
CA ASP A 489 -33.44 -4.44 -8.50
C ASP A 489 -34.51 -5.38 -9.06
N LYS A 490 -34.14 -6.60 -9.51
CA LYS A 490 -35.11 -7.62 -9.93
C LYS A 490 -36.16 -7.95 -8.87
N VAL A 491 -35.75 -8.04 -7.61
CA VAL A 491 -36.62 -8.43 -6.49
C VAL A 491 -37.67 -7.36 -6.24
N GLU A 492 -37.27 -6.10 -6.31
CA GLU A 492 -38.14 -4.95 -6.17
C GLU A 492 -39.15 -4.86 -7.31
N LEU A 493 -38.68 -4.98 -8.55
CA LEU A 493 -39.53 -4.90 -9.74
C LEU A 493 -40.53 -6.02 -9.89
N THR A 494 -40.21 -7.19 -9.34
CA THR A 494 -41.11 -8.33 -9.34
C THR A 494 -42.00 -8.37 -8.10
N GLY A 495 -41.66 -7.60 -7.06
CA GLY A 495 -42.27 -7.69 -5.73
C GLY A 495 -42.14 -9.09 -5.12
N LYS A 496 -41.16 -9.90 -5.57
CA LYS A 496 -41.09 -11.33 -5.22
C LYS A 496 -40.84 -11.55 -3.73
N ALA A 497 -40.19 -10.61 -3.06
CA ALA A 497 -39.99 -10.65 -1.62
C ALA A 497 -41.24 -10.20 -0.84
N ASN A 498 -42.18 -9.50 -1.50
CA ASN A 498 -43.35 -8.87 -0.89
C ASN A 498 -44.66 -9.67 -1.11
N LYS A 499 -44.58 -11.01 -1.18
CA LYS A 499 -45.73 -11.87 -1.53
C LYS A 499 -46.95 -11.69 -0.62
N ARG A 500 -46.72 -11.38 0.67
CA ARG A 500 -47.77 -11.15 1.67
C ARG A 500 -48.65 -9.95 1.31
N PHE A 501 -48.07 -8.97 0.61
CA PHE A 501 -48.71 -7.73 0.25
C PHE A 501 -48.91 -7.67 -1.27
N GLY A 502 -49.42 -8.76 -1.86
CA GLY A 502 -49.80 -8.78 -3.27
C GLY A 502 -48.64 -8.66 -4.27
N LYS A 503 -47.38 -8.86 -3.82
CA LYS A 503 -46.17 -8.56 -4.61
C LYS A 503 -46.07 -7.08 -4.99
N ASP A 504 -46.46 -6.20 -4.06
CA ASP A 504 -46.21 -4.77 -4.19
C ASP A 504 -44.71 -4.51 -4.46
N LYS A 505 -44.43 -3.64 -5.43
CA LYS A 505 -43.09 -3.39 -5.98
C LYS A 505 -42.51 -2.08 -5.43
N SER A 506 -41.26 -2.09 -4.97
CA SER A 506 -40.52 -0.87 -4.62
C SER A 506 -39.80 -0.25 -5.82
N ASP A 507 -39.27 0.96 -5.63
CA ASP A 507 -38.48 1.69 -6.63
C ASP A 507 -36.98 1.44 -6.39
N PRO A 508 -36.27 0.74 -7.30
CA PRO A 508 -34.86 0.37 -7.11
C PRO A 508 -33.86 1.54 -7.18
N THR A 509 -34.35 2.77 -7.27
CA THR A 509 -33.53 3.99 -7.25
C THR A 509 -33.78 4.83 -6.00
N LYS A 510 -34.51 4.28 -5.04
CA LYS A 510 -35.04 4.94 -3.85
C LYS A 510 -34.80 4.02 -2.67
N CYS A 511 -33.76 4.36 -1.90
CA CYS A 511 -33.43 3.73 -0.64
C CYS A 511 -34.61 3.49 0.32
N ASP A 512 -35.64 4.34 0.27
CA ASP A 512 -36.88 4.28 1.03
C ASP A 512 -38.03 4.75 0.11
N THR A 513 -38.77 3.79 -0.45
CA THR A 513 -39.80 4.05 -1.46
C THR A 513 -40.99 4.80 -0.88
N ASP A 514 -41.44 4.45 0.34
CA ASP A 514 -42.62 5.06 0.96
C ASP A 514 -42.34 6.29 1.83
N GLN A 515 -41.06 6.64 1.98
CA GLN A 515 -40.56 7.81 2.72
C GLN A 515 -40.91 7.73 4.22
N GLY A 516 -40.97 6.51 4.76
CA GLY A 516 -41.28 6.21 6.15
C GLY A 516 -40.09 6.33 7.11
N GLY A 517 -38.88 6.49 6.58
CA GLY A 517 -37.61 6.57 7.32
C GLY A 517 -36.94 5.22 7.54
N VAL A 518 -37.40 4.17 6.86
CA VAL A 518 -36.81 2.82 6.90
C VAL A 518 -36.55 2.38 5.47
N ARG A 519 -35.42 1.71 5.23
CA ARG A 519 -35.06 1.25 3.88
C ARG A 519 -35.91 0.07 3.43
N ASP A 520 -36.22 -0.06 2.15
CA ASP A 520 -37.16 -1.08 1.65
C ASP A 520 -36.67 -2.50 1.98
N GLY A 521 -35.37 -2.77 1.87
CA GLY A 521 -34.77 -4.03 2.29
C GLY A 521 -34.90 -4.34 3.78
N ALA A 522 -34.79 -3.33 4.64
CA ALA A 522 -35.02 -3.49 6.08
C ALA A 522 -36.50 -3.75 6.39
N GLU A 523 -37.40 -3.09 5.67
CA GLU A 523 -38.85 -3.29 5.76
C GLU A 523 -39.27 -4.70 5.34
N VAL A 524 -38.84 -5.14 4.17
CA VAL A 524 -39.11 -6.49 3.66
C VAL A 524 -38.56 -7.55 4.62
N LYS A 525 -37.36 -7.35 5.17
CA LYS A 525 -36.77 -8.23 6.20
C LYS A 525 -37.62 -8.25 7.49
N ALA A 526 -38.18 -7.11 7.89
CA ALA A 526 -39.11 -6.97 9.01
C ALA A 526 -40.55 -7.42 8.70
N ARG A 527 -40.81 -7.91 7.48
CA ARG A 527 -42.13 -8.32 6.97
C ARG A 527 -43.17 -7.18 6.91
N SER A 528 -42.71 -5.95 6.68
CA SER A 528 -43.55 -4.80 6.28
C SER A 528 -43.58 -4.62 4.76
N ASN A 529 -44.44 -3.72 4.28
CA ASN A 529 -44.59 -3.39 2.87
C ASN A 529 -43.87 -2.06 2.59
N PRO A 530 -42.78 -2.06 1.78
CA PRO A 530 -42.00 -0.86 1.46
C PRO A 530 -42.72 0.21 0.63
N THR A 531 -44.02 0.03 0.40
CA THR A 531 -44.85 0.93 -0.40
C THR A 531 -46.03 1.50 0.40
N ASP A 532 -46.10 1.21 1.70
CA ASP A 532 -47.13 1.74 2.60
C ASP A 532 -46.52 2.04 3.96
N VAL A 533 -46.29 3.32 4.24
CA VAL A 533 -45.65 3.83 5.46
C VAL A 533 -46.32 3.36 6.75
N ARG A 534 -47.60 2.95 6.66
CA ARG A 534 -48.40 2.46 7.79
C ARG A 534 -48.12 1.00 8.12
N SER A 535 -47.41 0.30 7.25
CA SER A 535 -47.06 -1.11 7.38
C SER A 535 -45.68 -1.31 8.02
N GLY A 536 -44.82 -0.28 7.99
CA GLY A 536 -43.44 -0.33 8.46
C GLY A 536 -43.29 -0.78 9.91
N PRO A 537 -42.13 -1.35 10.30
CA PRO A 537 -41.81 -1.62 11.68
C PRO A 537 -41.85 -0.30 12.45
N ARG A 538 -42.91 -0.07 13.23
CA ARG A 538 -43.09 1.16 14.02
C ARG A 538 -41.81 1.43 14.81
N ARG A 539 -40.98 2.38 14.38
CA ARG A 539 -40.10 3.06 15.35
C ARG A 539 -41.05 3.80 16.30
N PRO A 540 -40.97 3.58 17.62
CA PRO A 540 -41.87 4.25 18.56
C PRO A 540 -41.63 5.75 18.45
N MET A 541 -42.68 6.51 18.12
CA MET A 541 -42.60 7.96 18.19
C MET A 541 -42.33 8.37 19.64
N GLY A 542 -41.11 8.85 19.91
CA GLY A 542 -40.79 9.78 20.99
C GLY A 542 -40.34 9.18 22.33
N ARG A 543 -39.04 9.24 22.60
CA ARG A 543 -38.44 10.15 23.60
C ARG A 543 -36.93 9.99 23.58
N ILE A 544 -36.23 11.12 23.54
CA ILE A 544 -34.86 11.24 24.03
C ILE A 544 -34.96 10.90 25.53
N ALA A 545 -34.37 9.79 25.95
CA ALA A 545 -34.02 9.54 27.33
C ALA A 545 -32.52 9.26 27.36
N SER A 546 -31.79 10.15 28.02
CA SER A 546 -30.40 9.99 28.39
C SER A 546 -30.17 8.69 29.14
N GLY A 547 -29.05 8.03 28.86
CA GLY A 547 -28.51 6.92 29.64
C GLY A 547 -29.00 5.55 29.16
N ASP A 548 -28.16 4.86 28.39
CA ASP A 548 -27.61 3.56 28.81
C ASP A 548 -26.79 2.91 27.68
N VAL A 549 -25.50 2.79 27.95
CA VAL A 549 -24.46 1.99 27.28
C VAL A 549 -23.60 1.48 28.45
N PRO A 550 -23.02 0.26 28.47
CA PRO A 550 -23.37 -1.06 27.90
C PRO A 550 -23.29 -2.16 29.03
N PRO A 551 -23.13 -3.49 28.76
CA PRO A 551 -21.84 -4.04 28.30
C PRO A 551 -21.95 -5.20 27.29
N ASP A 552 -21.09 -5.19 26.27
CA ASP A 552 -20.67 -6.44 25.62
C ASP A 552 -19.42 -6.95 26.35
N GLY A 553 -19.61 -8.08 27.03
CA GLY A 553 -18.54 -8.96 27.49
C GLY A 553 -18.33 -10.08 26.46
N MET A 554 -17.07 -10.44 26.29
CA MET A 554 -16.52 -11.43 25.37
C MET A 554 -17.26 -12.78 25.33
N GLY A 555 -17.21 -13.40 24.16
CA GLY A 555 -17.45 -14.82 23.89
C GLY A 555 -16.88 -15.21 22.54
#